data_AF-A0A496B0I7-F1
#
_entry.id   AF-A0A496B0I7-F1
#
_cell.length_a   1.000
_cell.length_b   1.000
_cell.length_c   1.000
_cell.angle_alpha   90.00
_cell.angle_beta   90.00
_cell.angle_gamma   90.00
#
_symmetry.space_group_name_H-M   'P 1'
#
loop_
_entity.id
_entity.type
_entity.pdbx_description
1 polymer ?
#
loop_
_entity_poly.entity_id
_entity_poly.type
_entity_poly.pdbx_seq_one_letter_code
_entity_poly.pdbx_strand_id
1 'polypeptide(L)'
;MVTLLLNTLNEICVHAKTEFPDECCGVILQADSQEFVRPCRNIQNKMHKEDPNTYPRDARTAYLMHPDDLISVHKESDIENRPIKAFYHSHPNHEAYFSDKDKEDAMVWGEPTYPGVSYLVISIYEDNVRAIKAFEWDEKNSDFLEVPFKIPSSGETQLRSIKVRLTFPQEKITEPIIYTIGKQFGVITNIRRANVTEESGWVMLEMQGTSEELERAIDYLKNIKVQVEPVEGDVVQ
;
A
#
# COMPACT_ATOMS: atom_id res chain seq x y z
N MET A 1 -1.10 11.48 13.71
CA MET A 1 -0.02 11.21 12.72
C MET A 1 -0.45 9.96 12.00
N VAL A 2 -0.63 10.04 10.69
CA VAL A 2 -1.15 8.94 9.87
C VAL A 2 0.01 8.28 9.14
N THR A 3 -0.02 6.94 9.12
CA THR A 3 0.91 6.08 8.39
C THR A 3 0.11 5.05 7.60
N LEU A 4 0.62 4.68 6.42
CA LEU A 4 0.13 3.55 5.63
C LEU A 4 1.27 2.55 5.41
N LEU A 5 0.94 1.30 5.12
CA LEU A 5 1.88 0.33 4.55
C LEU A 5 2.27 0.75 3.13
N LEU A 6 3.48 0.38 2.70
CA LEU A 6 3.99 0.74 1.38
C LEU A 6 3.11 0.18 0.25
N ASN A 7 2.59 -1.04 0.40
CA ASN A 7 1.69 -1.64 -0.59
C ASN A 7 0.36 -0.88 -0.69
N THR A 8 -0.24 -0.52 0.45
CA THR A 8 -1.44 0.33 0.49
C THR A 8 -1.21 1.68 -0.18
N LEU A 9 -0.06 2.32 0.10
CA LEU A 9 0.32 3.59 -0.54
C LEU A 9 0.42 3.43 -2.07
N ASN A 10 1.07 2.35 -2.52
CA ASN A 10 1.19 2.06 -3.95
C ASN A 10 -0.18 1.81 -4.59
N GLU A 11 -1.07 1.04 -3.95
CA GLU A 11 -2.41 0.74 -4.44
C GLU A 11 -3.24 2.02 -4.62
N ILE A 12 -3.28 2.91 -3.63
CA ILE A 12 -4.04 4.16 -3.76
C ILE A 12 -3.43 5.12 -4.80
N CYS A 13 -2.10 5.13 -4.96
CA CYS A 13 -1.43 5.90 -6.02
C CYS A 13 -1.75 5.35 -7.41
N VAL A 14 -1.73 4.03 -7.57
CA VAL A 14 -2.10 3.36 -8.84
C VAL A 14 -3.55 3.63 -9.18
N HIS A 15 -4.45 3.58 -8.20
CA HIS A 15 -5.86 3.92 -8.40
C HIS A 15 -6.03 5.37 -8.86
N ALA A 16 -5.41 6.33 -8.18
CA ALA A 16 -5.47 7.75 -8.57
C ALA A 16 -4.97 7.99 -10.01
N LYS A 17 -3.87 7.32 -10.40
CA LYS A 17 -3.34 7.39 -11.78
C LYS A 17 -4.26 6.77 -12.82
N THR A 18 -4.99 5.73 -12.44
CA THR A 18 -5.88 5.00 -13.36
C THR A 18 -7.14 5.78 -13.67
N GLU A 19 -7.69 6.48 -12.68
CA GLU A 19 -8.92 7.28 -12.83
C GLU A 19 -8.67 8.69 -13.38
N PHE A 20 -7.42 9.18 -13.37
CA PHE A 20 -7.09 10.48 -13.96
C PHE A 20 -7.61 10.60 -15.41
N PRO A 21 -8.33 11.67 -15.79
CA PRO A 21 -8.41 12.98 -15.13
C PRO A 21 -9.55 13.16 -14.12
N ASP A 22 -10.32 12.11 -13.84
CA ASP A 22 -11.41 12.15 -12.87
C ASP A 22 -10.88 11.84 -11.45
N GLU A 23 -11.60 12.29 -10.43
CA GLU A 23 -11.30 11.98 -9.03
C GLU A 23 -11.58 10.50 -8.74
N CYS A 24 -10.57 9.79 -8.26
CA CYS A 24 -10.76 8.48 -7.64
C CYS A 24 -11.28 8.66 -6.21
N CYS A 25 -11.98 7.65 -5.67
CA CYS A 25 -12.33 7.61 -4.25
C CYS A 25 -12.29 6.17 -3.72
N GLY A 26 -12.02 5.98 -2.43
CA GLY A 26 -12.04 4.66 -1.83
C GLY A 26 -11.87 4.66 -0.33
N VAL A 27 -11.85 3.45 0.24
CA VAL A 27 -11.74 3.22 1.67
C VAL A 27 -10.55 2.31 1.97
N ILE A 28 -9.85 2.57 3.06
CA ILE A 28 -8.79 1.72 3.61
C ILE A 28 -9.33 1.12 4.91
N LEU A 29 -9.43 -0.20 4.95
CA LEU A 29 -9.76 -0.97 6.15
C LEU A 29 -8.46 -1.44 6.80
N GLN A 30 -8.48 -1.66 8.11
CA GLN A 30 -7.33 -2.17 8.84
C GLN A 30 -7.75 -3.32 9.77
N ALA A 31 -6.93 -4.37 9.82
CA ALA A 31 -6.98 -5.36 10.89
C ALA A 31 -5.56 -5.79 11.23
N ASP A 32 -5.27 -5.84 12.54
CA ASP A 32 -3.93 -6.10 13.07
C ASP A 32 -2.87 -5.17 12.44
N SER A 33 -1.87 -5.77 11.77
CA SER A 33 -0.81 -5.07 11.03
C SER A 33 -1.02 -5.06 9.51
N GLN A 34 -2.23 -5.39 9.04
CA GLN A 34 -2.59 -5.43 7.63
C GLN A 34 -3.58 -4.30 7.28
N GLU A 35 -3.49 -3.84 6.05
CA GLU A 35 -4.36 -2.81 5.47
C GLU A 35 -4.96 -3.35 4.17
N PHE A 36 -6.20 -2.95 3.89
CA PHE A 36 -6.96 -3.44 2.75
C PHE A 36 -7.57 -2.25 2.02
N VAL A 37 -7.11 -2.00 0.79
CA VAL A 37 -7.68 -0.93 -0.05
C VAL A 37 -8.95 -1.44 -0.74
N ARG A 38 -10.00 -0.64 -0.67
CA ARG A 38 -11.24 -0.82 -1.44
C ARG A 38 -11.43 0.41 -2.32
N PRO A 39 -10.95 0.36 -3.58
CA PRO A 39 -11.34 1.34 -4.60
C PRO A 39 -12.87 1.36 -4.72
N CYS A 40 -13.46 2.56 -4.76
CA CYS A 40 -14.89 2.73 -4.91
C CYS A 40 -15.21 3.51 -6.19
N ARG A 41 -16.35 3.20 -6.80
CA ARG A 41 -16.80 3.84 -8.03
C ARG A 41 -17.22 5.28 -7.72
N ASN A 42 -16.69 6.22 -8.51
CA ASN A 42 -17.16 7.59 -8.54
C ASN A 42 -18.37 7.71 -9.48
N ILE A 43 -19.56 7.98 -8.94
CA ILE A 43 -20.79 8.16 -9.73
C ILE A 43 -21.09 9.63 -10.06
N GLN A 44 -20.17 10.56 -9.78
CA GLN A 44 -20.39 12.01 -9.97
C GLN A 44 -20.81 12.38 -11.40
N ASN A 45 -20.17 11.82 -12.43
CA ASN A 45 -20.53 12.09 -13.83
C ASN A 45 -21.97 11.65 -14.16
N LYS A 46 -22.43 10.53 -13.59
CA LYS A 46 -23.81 10.07 -13.77
C LYS A 46 -24.79 11.05 -13.11
N MET A 47 -24.50 11.45 -11.87
CA MET A 47 -25.37 12.36 -11.13
C MET A 47 -25.41 13.76 -11.74
N HIS A 48 -24.26 14.29 -12.17
CA HIS A 48 -24.18 15.57 -12.88
C HIS A 48 -25.02 15.57 -14.17
N LYS A 49 -25.01 14.46 -14.91
CA LYS A 49 -25.82 14.31 -16.13
C LYS A 49 -27.32 14.22 -15.84
N GLU A 50 -27.70 13.55 -14.75
CA GLU A 50 -29.10 13.33 -14.37
C GLU A 50 -29.73 14.55 -13.69
N ASP A 51 -28.98 15.22 -12.81
CA ASP A 51 -29.41 16.42 -12.07
C ASP A 51 -28.25 17.42 -11.87
N PRO A 52 -27.92 18.23 -12.88
CA PRO A 52 -26.82 19.19 -12.82
C PRO A 52 -27.05 20.34 -11.84
N ASN A 53 -28.29 20.57 -11.38
CA ASN A 53 -28.56 21.62 -10.39
C ASN A 53 -28.11 21.17 -9.00
N THR A 54 -28.41 19.93 -8.63
CA THR A 54 -27.97 19.34 -7.36
C THR A 54 -26.49 18.97 -7.40
N TYR A 55 -26.01 18.49 -8.55
CA TYR A 55 -24.63 18.05 -8.75
C TYR A 55 -23.95 18.91 -9.81
N PRO A 56 -23.56 20.16 -9.54
CA PRO A 56 -23.07 21.10 -10.55
C PRO A 56 -21.65 20.81 -11.07
N ARG A 57 -20.89 19.95 -10.38
CA ARG A 57 -19.52 19.57 -10.76
C ARG A 57 -19.52 18.21 -11.45
N ASP A 58 -18.59 18.00 -12.37
CA ASP A 58 -18.30 16.69 -12.93
C ASP A 58 -17.26 15.93 -12.07
N ALA A 59 -16.91 14.72 -12.49
CA ALA A 59 -16.00 13.86 -11.74
C ALA A 59 -14.56 14.41 -11.65
N ARG A 60 -14.18 15.47 -12.38
CA ARG A 60 -12.82 16.03 -12.33
C ARG A 60 -12.56 16.87 -11.08
N THR A 61 -13.62 17.30 -10.41
CA THR A 61 -13.57 18.24 -9.26
C THR A 61 -14.55 17.89 -8.14
N ALA A 62 -15.12 16.69 -8.20
CA ALA A 62 -15.97 16.11 -7.18
C ALA A 62 -16.04 14.58 -7.35
N TYR A 63 -16.30 13.89 -6.26
CA TYR A 63 -16.69 12.50 -6.28
C TYR A 63 -17.98 12.29 -5.50
N LEU A 64 -18.74 11.29 -5.94
CA LEU A 64 -19.79 10.70 -5.11
C LEU A 64 -19.56 9.20 -5.11
N MET A 65 -19.28 8.65 -3.92
CA MET A 65 -19.01 7.23 -3.78
C MET A 65 -20.30 6.43 -4.02
N HIS A 66 -20.21 5.37 -4.82
CA HIS A 66 -21.37 4.53 -5.09
C HIS A 66 -21.91 3.89 -3.78
N PRO A 67 -23.22 4.00 -3.47
CA PRO A 67 -23.79 3.47 -2.23
C PRO A 67 -23.53 1.98 -1.99
N ASP A 68 -23.64 1.15 -3.02
CA ASP A 68 -23.32 -0.29 -2.91
C ASP A 68 -21.87 -0.58 -2.52
N ASP A 69 -20.92 0.28 -2.90
CA ASP A 69 -19.51 0.12 -2.53
C ASP A 69 -19.35 0.43 -1.03
N LEU A 70 -19.96 1.52 -0.55
CA LEU A 70 -20.02 1.85 0.89
C LEU A 70 -20.69 0.75 1.72
N ILE A 71 -21.82 0.20 1.25
CA ILE A 71 -22.52 -0.91 1.91
C ILE A 71 -21.60 -2.14 1.98
N SER A 72 -20.84 -2.42 0.93
CA SER A 72 -19.94 -3.57 0.88
C SER A 72 -18.76 -3.39 1.84
N VAL A 73 -18.20 -2.18 1.89
CA VAL A 73 -17.14 -1.81 2.85
C VAL A 73 -17.62 -1.94 4.30
N HIS A 74 -18.81 -1.43 4.61
CA HIS A 74 -19.38 -1.55 5.97
C HIS A 74 -19.64 -3.01 6.36
N LYS A 75 -20.20 -3.81 5.45
CA LYS A 75 -20.36 -5.24 5.66
C LYS A 75 -19.04 -5.95 5.93
N GLU A 76 -18.00 -5.64 5.17
CA GLU A 76 -16.66 -6.19 5.40
C GLU A 76 -16.10 -5.77 6.76
N SER A 77 -16.22 -4.48 7.10
CA SER A 77 -15.78 -3.95 8.39
C SER A 77 -16.42 -4.70 9.55
N ASP A 78 -17.73 -4.94 9.48
CA ASP A 78 -18.50 -5.62 10.53
C ASP A 78 -18.26 -7.13 10.57
N ILE A 79 -18.28 -7.81 9.42
CA ILE A 79 -18.22 -9.28 9.34
C ILE A 79 -16.78 -9.79 9.52
N GLU A 80 -15.81 -9.11 8.92
CA GLU A 80 -14.40 -9.50 8.95
C GLU A 80 -13.61 -8.80 10.06
N ASN A 81 -14.28 -7.99 10.88
CA ASN A 81 -13.71 -7.20 11.98
C ASN A 81 -12.52 -6.34 11.52
N ARG A 82 -12.71 -5.64 10.39
CA ARG A 82 -11.72 -4.76 9.77
C ARG A 82 -12.19 -3.31 9.87
N PRO A 83 -12.00 -2.60 10.99
CA PRO A 83 -12.44 -1.22 11.10
C PRO A 83 -11.93 -0.34 9.95
N ILE A 84 -12.76 0.64 9.56
CA ILE A 84 -12.36 1.67 8.60
C ILE A 84 -11.24 2.50 9.23
N LYS A 85 -10.10 2.53 8.56
CA LYS A 85 -8.93 3.32 8.95
C LYS A 85 -8.95 4.70 8.31
N ALA A 86 -9.22 4.77 7.01
CA ALA A 86 -9.21 6.02 6.27
C ALA A 86 -10.13 6.00 5.05
N PHE A 87 -10.66 7.16 4.69
CA PHE A 87 -11.15 7.43 3.34
C PHE A 87 -10.05 8.10 2.53
N TYR A 88 -10.02 7.89 1.22
CA TYR A 88 -9.12 8.62 0.34
C TYR A 88 -9.80 9.04 -0.95
N HIS A 89 -9.33 10.14 -1.50
CA HIS A 89 -9.65 10.58 -2.85
C HIS A 89 -8.49 11.32 -3.49
N SER A 90 -8.56 11.52 -4.80
CA SER A 90 -7.56 12.27 -5.55
C SER A 90 -8.06 13.65 -5.94
N HIS A 91 -7.15 14.60 -6.05
CA HIS A 91 -7.35 15.94 -6.62
C HIS A 91 -6.56 16.06 -7.93
N PRO A 92 -7.19 15.80 -9.10
CA PRO A 92 -6.58 16.00 -10.41
C PRO A 92 -6.26 17.48 -10.66
N ASN A 93 -5.01 17.76 -11.00
CA ASN A 93 -4.50 19.11 -11.31
C ASN A 93 -4.65 20.14 -10.19
N HIS A 94 -4.78 19.69 -8.94
CA HIS A 94 -4.87 20.55 -7.77
C HIS A 94 -3.95 20.04 -6.65
N GLU A 95 -3.60 20.91 -5.72
CA GLU A 95 -2.84 20.54 -4.52
C GLU A 95 -3.67 19.67 -3.57
N ALA A 96 -2.98 18.96 -2.67
CA ALA A 96 -3.63 18.19 -1.63
C ALA A 96 -4.07 19.14 -0.51
N TYR A 97 -5.38 19.39 -0.41
CA TYR A 97 -6.03 20.14 0.66
C TYR A 97 -7.41 19.55 0.90
N PHE A 98 -7.97 19.77 2.08
CA PHE A 98 -9.34 19.34 2.39
C PHE A 98 -10.29 20.53 2.17
N SER A 99 -11.05 20.47 1.09
CA SER A 99 -11.95 21.55 0.66
C SER A 99 -13.17 21.66 1.56
N ASP A 100 -13.88 22.79 1.49
CA ASP A 100 -15.16 22.96 2.21
C ASP A 100 -16.17 21.88 1.82
N LYS A 101 -16.14 21.44 0.55
CA LYS A 101 -16.99 20.37 0.06
C LYS A 101 -16.63 19.02 0.69
N ASP A 102 -15.34 18.71 0.81
CA ASP A 102 -14.88 17.48 1.46
C ASP A 102 -15.32 17.43 2.93
N LYS A 103 -15.24 18.58 3.63
CA LYS A 103 -15.71 18.72 5.01
C LYS A 103 -17.23 18.50 5.11
N GLU A 104 -18.01 19.13 4.24
CA GLU A 104 -19.46 18.95 4.19
C GLU A 104 -19.83 17.48 3.99
N ASP A 105 -19.16 16.78 3.07
CA ASP A 105 -19.43 15.37 2.76
C ASP A 105 -18.93 14.41 3.86
N ALA A 106 -17.91 14.81 4.62
CA ALA A 106 -17.39 14.05 5.75
C ALA A 106 -18.22 14.22 7.05
N MET A 107 -19.20 15.13 7.08
CA MET A 107 -19.98 15.47 8.27
C MET A 107 -21.47 15.15 8.15
N VAL A 108 -22.08 14.88 9.29
CA VAL A 108 -23.53 14.85 9.48
C VAL A 108 -23.89 15.67 10.73
N TRP A 109 -24.81 16.62 10.56
CA TRP A 109 -25.25 17.52 11.65
C TRP A 109 -24.12 18.26 12.39
N GLY A 110 -23.04 18.59 11.67
CA GLY A 110 -21.89 19.34 12.21
C GLY A 110 -20.85 18.47 12.94
N GLU A 111 -21.01 17.16 12.91
CA GLU A 111 -20.09 16.19 13.51
C GLU A 111 -19.54 15.24 12.42
N PRO A 112 -18.35 14.65 12.60
CA PRO A 112 -17.79 13.72 11.61
C PRO A 112 -18.67 12.48 11.50
N THR A 113 -19.04 12.11 10.28
CA THR A 113 -19.83 10.90 9.98
C THR A 113 -19.11 9.64 10.47
N TYR A 114 -17.78 9.65 10.42
CA TYR A 114 -16.91 8.57 10.90
C TYR A 114 -15.91 9.11 11.93
N PRO A 115 -16.26 9.12 13.22
CA PRO A 115 -15.36 9.58 14.28
C PRO A 115 -14.08 8.74 14.33
N GLY A 116 -12.93 9.41 14.42
CA GLY A 116 -11.61 8.76 14.52
C GLY A 116 -11.03 8.22 13.20
N VAL A 117 -11.73 8.41 12.07
CA VAL A 117 -11.24 8.02 10.73
C VAL A 117 -10.46 9.18 10.10
N SER A 118 -9.34 8.86 9.45
CA SER A 118 -8.54 9.84 8.71
C SER A 118 -9.04 10.00 7.26
N TYR A 119 -8.85 11.18 6.68
CA TYR A 119 -9.13 11.46 5.26
C TYR A 119 -7.83 11.78 4.53
N LEU A 120 -7.56 11.06 3.45
CA LEU A 120 -6.36 11.23 2.64
C LEU A 120 -6.69 11.91 1.31
N VAL A 121 -5.96 12.97 0.99
CA VAL A 121 -6.09 13.67 -0.30
C VAL A 121 -4.81 13.47 -1.11
N ILE A 122 -4.97 12.93 -2.32
CA ILE A 122 -3.87 12.61 -3.24
C ILE A 122 -3.83 13.67 -4.35
N SER A 123 -2.82 14.54 -4.33
CA SER A 123 -2.58 15.48 -5.42
C SER A 123 -1.92 14.77 -6.60
N ILE A 124 -2.55 14.84 -7.77
CA ILE A 124 -2.06 14.17 -8.98
C ILE A 124 -2.15 15.07 -10.21
N TYR A 125 -1.09 15.07 -11.01
CA TYR A 125 -1.00 15.77 -12.30
C TYR A 125 -0.54 14.77 -13.35
N GLU A 126 -1.44 14.39 -14.26
CA GLU A 126 -1.21 13.32 -15.25
C GLU A 126 -0.85 12.00 -14.56
N ASP A 127 0.38 11.49 -14.72
CA ASP A 127 0.87 10.26 -14.12
C ASP A 127 1.68 10.48 -12.82
N ASN A 128 1.74 11.73 -12.36
CA ASN A 128 2.61 12.17 -11.27
C ASN A 128 1.81 12.54 -10.01
N VAL A 129 1.91 11.69 -8.99
CA VAL A 129 1.42 11.99 -7.63
C VAL A 129 2.41 12.93 -6.97
N ARG A 130 2.00 14.17 -6.73
CA ARG A 130 2.86 15.23 -6.18
C ARG A 130 2.89 15.25 -4.66
N ALA A 131 1.76 14.97 -4.03
CA ALA A 131 1.62 15.02 -2.57
C ALA A 131 0.47 14.13 -2.10
N ILE A 132 0.60 13.62 -0.88
CA ILE A 132 -0.49 12.99 -0.14
C ILE A 132 -0.53 13.65 1.22
N LYS A 133 -1.71 14.13 1.60
CA LYS A 133 -1.94 14.74 2.92
C LYS A 133 -3.05 14.03 3.65
N ALA A 134 -2.97 14.05 4.97
CA ALA A 134 -3.96 13.46 5.85
C ALA A 134 -4.66 14.53 6.67
N PHE A 135 -5.96 14.33 6.89
CA PHE A 135 -6.82 15.22 7.65
C PHE A 135 -7.61 14.39 8.68
N GLU A 136 -7.70 14.89 9.90
CA GLU A 136 -8.45 14.27 10.99
C GLU A 136 -9.34 15.31 11.66
N TRP A 137 -10.46 14.87 12.22
CA TRP A 137 -11.34 15.73 13.00
C TRP A 137 -10.63 16.22 14.27
N ASP A 138 -10.66 17.53 14.50
CA ASP A 138 -10.21 18.15 15.74
C ASP A 138 -11.40 18.69 16.54
N GLU A 139 -11.69 18.03 17.66
CA GLU A 139 -12.82 18.35 18.56
C GLU A 139 -12.78 19.79 19.10
N LYS A 140 -11.59 20.42 19.19
CA LYS A 140 -11.46 21.76 19.76
C LYS A 140 -11.86 22.85 18.76
N ASN A 141 -11.52 22.65 17.49
CA ASN A 141 -11.83 23.58 16.42
C ASN A 141 -13.14 23.22 15.69
N SER A 142 -13.69 22.03 15.95
CA SER A 142 -14.84 21.46 15.23
C SER A 142 -14.61 21.51 13.72
N ASP A 143 -13.41 21.12 13.30
CA ASP A 143 -12.98 21.16 11.91
C ASP A 143 -11.97 20.03 11.62
N PHE A 144 -11.82 19.70 10.34
CA PHE A 144 -10.78 18.79 9.87
C PHE A 144 -9.47 19.55 9.67
N LEU A 145 -8.43 19.13 10.39
CA LEU A 145 -7.11 19.75 10.33
C LEU A 145 -6.11 18.81 9.68
N GLU A 146 -5.15 19.39 8.95
CA GLU A 146 -4.01 18.66 8.41
C GLU A 146 -3.20 18.05 9.56
N VAL A 147 -2.99 16.74 9.50
CA VAL A 147 -2.15 16.01 10.44
C VAL A 147 -0.91 15.48 9.72
N PRO A 148 0.23 15.31 10.42
CA PRO A 148 1.42 14.75 9.80
C PRO A 148 1.14 13.38 9.16
N PHE A 149 1.31 13.30 7.84
CA PHE A 149 1.30 12.07 7.08
C PHE A 149 2.74 11.62 6.85
N LYS A 150 3.07 10.42 7.32
CA LYS A 150 4.37 9.81 7.03
C LYS A 150 4.21 8.87 5.86
N ILE A 151 4.83 9.22 4.75
CA ILE A 151 5.14 8.26 3.70
C ILE A 151 6.05 7.21 4.34
N PRO A 152 5.68 5.92 4.35
CA PRO A 152 6.61 4.86 4.72
C PRO A 152 7.85 5.03 3.84
N SER A 153 8.94 5.50 4.45
CA SER A 153 10.19 5.62 3.73
C SER A 153 10.57 4.22 3.27
N SER A 154 11.15 4.09 2.08
CA SER A 154 11.81 2.86 1.63
C SER A 154 12.90 2.36 2.60
N GLY A 155 13.19 3.09 3.69
CA GLY A 155 14.05 2.70 4.79
C GLY A 155 13.35 2.12 6.03
N GLU A 156 12.01 2.02 6.05
CA GLU A 156 11.24 1.39 7.14
C GLU A 156 10.51 0.11 6.70
N THR A 157 10.94 -0.52 5.61
CA THR A 157 10.79 -1.97 5.56
C THR A 157 11.94 -2.55 6.37
N GLN A 158 11.67 -2.96 7.61
CA GLN A 158 12.71 -3.49 8.49
C GLN A 158 13.52 -4.55 7.75
N LEU A 159 14.77 -4.24 7.45
CA LEU A 159 15.67 -5.17 6.80
C LEU A 159 15.86 -6.35 7.76
N ARG A 160 15.35 -7.50 7.36
CA ARG A 160 15.55 -8.74 8.10
C ARG A 160 16.81 -9.39 7.59
N SER A 161 17.54 -10.05 8.48
CA SER A 161 18.60 -10.96 8.10
C SER A 161 18.12 -12.37 8.33
N ILE A 162 18.17 -13.19 7.28
CA ILE A 162 17.88 -14.62 7.35
C ILE A 162 19.13 -15.40 6.94
N LYS A 163 19.33 -16.56 7.55
CA LYS A 163 20.40 -17.49 7.22
C LYS A 163 19.78 -18.72 6.57
N VAL A 164 20.21 -19.01 5.34
CA VAL A 164 19.71 -20.14 4.56
C VAL A 164 20.87 -20.99 4.07
N ARG A 165 20.62 -22.29 3.99
CA ARG A 165 21.46 -23.24 3.27
C ARG A 165 20.88 -23.43 1.88
N LEU A 166 21.65 -23.08 0.87
CA LEU A 166 21.36 -23.32 -0.54
C LEU A 166 22.09 -24.58 -0.98
N THR A 167 21.38 -25.52 -1.60
CA THR A 167 21.97 -26.69 -2.27
C THR A 167 21.66 -26.61 -3.75
N PHE A 168 22.72 -26.55 -4.56
CA PHE A 168 22.66 -26.36 -6.01
C PHE A 168 22.74 -27.72 -6.71
N PRO A 169 21.84 -28.02 -7.66
CA PRO A 169 21.98 -29.19 -8.53
C PRO A 169 23.15 -29.00 -9.50
N GLN A 170 23.70 -30.10 -10.01
CA GLN A 170 24.95 -30.11 -10.78
C GLN A 170 24.93 -29.15 -11.98
N GLU A 171 23.80 -29.08 -12.68
CA GLU A 171 23.59 -28.22 -13.85
C GLU A 171 23.56 -26.72 -13.53
N LYS A 172 23.48 -26.34 -12.25
CA LYS A 172 23.38 -24.94 -11.79
C LYS A 172 24.63 -24.43 -11.09
N ILE A 173 25.64 -25.26 -10.86
CA ILE A 173 26.85 -24.90 -10.10
C ILE A 173 27.64 -23.77 -10.80
N THR A 174 27.57 -23.66 -12.12
CA THR A 174 28.29 -22.64 -12.91
C THR A 174 27.48 -21.36 -13.13
N GLU A 175 26.21 -21.31 -12.70
CA GLU A 175 25.35 -20.13 -12.88
C GLU A 175 25.56 -19.12 -11.73
N PRO A 176 25.56 -17.80 -12.01
CA PRO A 176 25.80 -16.76 -11.01
C PRO A 176 24.54 -16.47 -10.16
N ILE A 177 23.88 -17.50 -9.64
CA ILE A 177 22.56 -17.41 -9.00
C ILE A 177 22.55 -16.45 -7.82
N ILE A 178 23.58 -16.48 -6.96
CA ILE A 178 23.68 -15.59 -5.80
C ILE A 178 23.79 -14.12 -6.25
N TYR A 179 24.52 -13.85 -7.32
CA TYR A 179 24.60 -12.51 -7.91
C TYR A 179 23.24 -12.08 -8.50
N THR A 180 22.56 -13.00 -9.19
CA THR A 180 21.24 -12.75 -9.79
C THR A 180 20.24 -12.34 -8.74
N ILE A 181 20.14 -13.05 -7.62
CA ILE A 181 19.17 -12.69 -6.57
C ILE A 181 19.48 -11.32 -5.97
N GLY A 182 20.76 -11.00 -5.72
CA GLY A 182 21.14 -9.71 -5.15
C GLY A 182 20.84 -8.54 -6.09
N LYS A 183 21.00 -8.75 -7.41
CA LYS A 183 20.72 -7.72 -8.41
C LYS A 183 19.23 -7.57 -8.73
N GLN A 184 18.49 -8.68 -8.83
CA GLN A 184 17.10 -8.66 -9.29
C GLN A 184 16.10 -8.37 -8.17
N PHE A 185 16.41 -8.78 -6.94
CA PHE A 185 15.51 -8.65 -5.79
C PHE A 185 16.01 -7.69 -4.73
N GLY A 186 17.11 -6.96 -4.96
CA GLY A 186 17.62 -5.96 -4.01
C GLY A 186 18.17 -6.53 -2.70
N VAL A 187 18.37 -7.86 -2.61
CA VAL A 187 18.87 -8.51 -1.40
C VAL A 187 20.39 -8.37 -1.28
N ILE A 188 20.86 -7.98 -0.11
CA ILE A 188 22.29 -8.01 0.24
C ILE A 188 22.64 -9.44 0.62
N THR A 189 23.63 -10.02 -0.06
CA THR A 189 24.05 -11.40 0.17
C THR A 189 25.43 -11.46 0.81
N ASN A 190 25.58 -12.26 1.86
CA ASN A 190 26.86 -12.53 2.50
C ASN A 190 27.10 -14.04 2.59
N ILE A 191 28.10 -14.53 1.86
CA ILE A 191 28.48 -15.95 1.86
C ILE A 191 29.25 -16.26 3.13
N ARG A 192 28.66 -17.05 4.02
CA ARG A 192 29.28 -17.42 5.30
C ARG A 192 30.18 -18.65 5.15
N ARG A 193 29.72 -19.66 4.41
CA ARG A 193 30.46 -20.87 4.05
C ARG A 193 29.99 -21.36 2.69
N ALA A 194 30.89 -21.96 1.93
CA ALA A 194 30.55 -22.59 0.67
C ALA A 194 31.42 -23.84 0.47
N ASN A 195 30.86 -24.84 -0.20
CA ASN A 195 31.60 -25.99 -0.69
C ASN A 195 31.10 -26.33 -2.09
N VAL A 196 32.02 -26.62 -3.00
CA VAL A 196 31.71 -27.03 -4.37
C VAL A 196 32.51 -28.28 -4.68
N THR A 197 31.81 -29.34 -5.07
CA THR A 197 32.38 -30.59 -5.59
C THR A 197 31.89 -30.81 -7.02
N GLU A 198 32.38 -31.86 -7.67
CA GLU A 198 31.97 -32.22 -9.03
C GLU A 198 30.49 -32.66 -9.11
N GLU A 199 29.92 -33.14 -8.00
CA GLU A 199 28.57 -33.71 -7.94
C GLU A 199 27.55 -32.81 -7.21
N SER A 200 28.01 -31.89 -6.34
CA SER A 200 27.12 -31.00 -5.60
C SER A 200 27.81 -29.72 -5.14
N GLY A 201 27.04 -28.63 -5.05
CA GLY A 201 27.46 -27.39 -4.42
C GLY A 201 26.50 -26.98 -3.32
N TRP A 202 27.02 -26.54 -2.18
CA TRP A 202 26.18 -25.92 -1.15
C TRP A 202 26.80 -24.63 -0.63
N VAL A 203 25.93 -23.69 -0.25
CA VAL A 203 26.30 -22.38 0.30
C VAL A 203 25.44 -22.07 1.51
N MET A 204 26.09 -21.68 2.60
CA MET A 204 25.44 -21.03 3.74
C MET A 204 25.45 -19.54 3.47
N LEU A 205 24.28 -19.01 3.13
CA LEU A 205 24.08 -17.64 2.71
C LEU A 205 23.31 -16.88 3.79
N GLU A 206 23.83 -15.74 4.20
CA GLU A 206 23.03 -14.75 4.90
C GLU A 206 22.46 -13.79 3.86
N MET A 207 21.15 -13.61 3.89
CA MET A 207 20.42 -12.71 3.02
C MET A 207 19.79 -11.63 3.88
N GLN A 208 20.07 -10.38 3.53
CA GLN A 208 19.47 -9.22 4.16
C GLN A 208 18.64 -8.46 3.13
N GLY A 209 17.40 -8.15 3.47
CA GLY A 209 16.46 -7.50 2.57
C GLY A 209 15.13 -7.25 3.27
N THR A 210 14.19 -6.66 2.56
CA THR A 210 12.81 -6.59 3.05
C THR A 210 12.15 -7.96 3.08
N SER A 211 11.09 -8.17 3.86
CA SER A 211 10.38 -9.46 3.87
C SER A 211 9.90 -9.87 2.46
N GLU A 212 9.38 -8.91 1.69
CA GLU A 212 8.91 -9.15 0.31
C GLU A 212 10.05 -9.48 -0.65
N GLU A 213 11.18 -8.78 -0.57
CA GLU A 213 12.36 -9.08 -1.38
C GLU A 213 12.98 -10.43 -1.05
N LEU A 214 13.06 -10.76 0.24
CA LEU A 214 13.53 -12.07 0.70
C LEU A 214 12.61 -13.19 0.23
N GLU A 215 11.29 -13.01 0.33
CA GLU A 215 10.31 -13.99 -0.15
C GLU A 215 10.39 -14.19 -1.66
N ARG A 216 10.41 -13.12 -2.46
CA ARG A 216 10.58 -13.20 -3.92
C ARG A 216 11.90 -13.87 -4.32
N ALA A 217 12.99 -13.57 -3.60
CA ALA A 217 14.28 -14.21 -3.84
C ALA A 217 14.26 -15.70 -3.50
N ILE A 218 13.63 -16.11 -2.39
CA ILE A 218 13.47 -17.51 -1.99
C ILE A 218 12.61 -18.27 -3.02
N ASP A 219 11.50 -17.69 -3.46
CA ASP A 219 10.61 -18.30 -4.43
C ASP A 219 11.30 -18.48 -5.78
N TYR A 220 12.08 -17.48 -6.22
CA TYR A 220 12.93 -17.61 -7.39
C TYR A 220 13.90 -18.79 -7.26
N LEU A 221 14.62 -18.91 -6.14
CA LEU A 221 15.58 -20.00 -5.90
C LEU A 221 14.89 -21.37 -5.97
N LYS A 222 13.74 -21.52 -5.31
CA LYS A 222 12.94 -22.76 -5.36
C LYS A 222 12.47 -23.07 -6.79
N ASN A 223 12.02 -22.06 -7.54
CA ASN A 223 11.55 -22.21 -8.92
C ASN A 223 12.66 -22.68 -9.87
N ILE A 224 13.90 -22.26 -9.66
CA ILE A 224 15.05 -22.75 -10.42
C ILE A 224 15.66 -24.04 -9.86
N LYS A 225 14.94 -24.72 -8.96
CA LYS A 225 15.31 -26.00 -8.32
C LYS A 225 16.53 -25.94 -7.40
N VAL A 226 16.90 -24.75 -6.92
CA VAL A 226 17.83 -24.64 -5.78
C VAL A 226 17.06 -24.97 -4.51
N GLN A 227 17.55 -25.94 -3.75
CA GLN A 227 16.95 -26.27 -2.45
C GLN A 227 17.34 -25.19 -1.44
N VAL A 228 16.36 -24.69 -0.68
CA VAL A 228 16.52 -23.62 0.31
C VAL A 228 16.06 -24.15 1.67
N GLU A 229 16.98 -24.29 2.61
CA GLU A 229 16.71 -24.74 3.98
C GLU A 229 17.04 -23.62 4.98
N PRO A 230 16.15 -23.25 5.92
CA PRO A 230 16.49 -22.30 6.97
C PRO A 230 17.55 -22.88 7.91
N VAL A 231 18.46 -22.05 8.38
CA VAL A 231 19.46 -22.43 9.37
C VAL A 231 18.92 -22.07 10.75
N GLU A 232 18.61 -23.07 11.58
CA GLU A 232 18.12 -22.84 12.95
C GLU A 232 19.14 -22.03 13.76
N GLY A 233 18.69 -20.92 14.35
CA GLY A 233 19.56 -20.09 15.21
C GLY A 233 19.06 -18.68 15.57
N ASP A 234 18.05 -18.12 14.92
CA ASP A 234 17.50 -16.79 15.28
C ASP A 234 15.97 -16.75 15.06
N VAL A 235 15.21 -17.51 15.85
CA VAL A 235 13.80 -17.17 16.12
C VAL A 235 13.86 -16.16 17.27
N VAL A 236 13.92 -14.87 16.94
CA VAL A 236 13.63 -13.84 17.93
C VAL A 236 12.12 -13.70 17.99
N GLN A 237 11.56 -14.00 19.16
CA GLN A 237 10.17 -13.76 19.57
C GLN A 237 9.71 -12.33 19.27
#